data_AF-A0A3N1UNF8-F1
#
_entry.id   AF-A0A3N1UNF8-F1
#
_cell.length_a   1.000
_cell.length_b   1.000
_cell.length_c   1.000
_cell.angle_alpha   90.00
_cell.angle_beta   90.00
_cell.angle_gamma   90.00
#
_symmetry.space_group_name_H-M   'P 1'
#
loop_
_entity.id
_entity.type
_entity.pdbx_description
1 polymer ?
#
loop_
_entity_poly.entity_id
_entity_poly.type
_entity_poly.pdbx_seq_one_letter_code
_entity_poly.pdbx_strand_id
1 'polypeptide(L)'
;MKSSKAPMGLDLEIQANAADPSRSTFEIRWKREGATPTVFVRCGSVDELRQAVRDLVRNLEGLVHRAEEAVQTMEAQQKADEENSMSPSDIWQQMEQASSEEAMFACFNALSEPKRREVAEWILTHVSMFKGRGPIFAEHYNIVTHTLDE
;
A
#
# COMPACT_ATOMS: atom_id res chain seq x y z
N MET A 1 -32.37 -7.63 -34.75
CA MET A 1 -31.88 -8.36 -33.57
C MET A 1 -30.78 -7.54 -32.91
N LYS A 2 -30.99 -7.05 -31.68
CA LYS A 2 -30.00 -6.26 -30.94
C LYS A 2 -29.03 -7.23 -30.26
N SER A 3 -27.78 -7.26 -30.73
CA SER A 3 -26.69 -7.97 -30.07
C SER A 3 -26.04 -7.00 -29.08
N SER A 4 -26.26 -7.23 -27.79
CA SER A 4 -25.55 -6.52 -26.72
C SER A 4 -24.17 -7.16 -26.60
N LYS A 5 -23.14 -6.46 -27.07
CA LYS A 5 -21.75 -6.94 -27.13
C LYS A 5 -21.13 -6.71 -25.75
N ALA A 6 -20.92 -7.77 -24.97
CA ALA A 6 -20.23 -7.66 -23.68
C ALA A 6 -18.78 -7.16 -23.91
N PRO A 7 -18.30 -6.15 -23.15
CA PRO A 7 -17.00 -5.53 -23.36
C PRO A 7 -15.92 -6.29 -22.58
N MET A 8 -14.95 -6.91 -23.27
CA MET A 8 -13.84 -7.69 -22.69
C MET A 8 -14.27 -8.89 -21.82
N GLY A 9 -13.60 -10.03 -21.99
CA GLY A 9 -13.99 -11.19 -21.20
C GLY A 9 -13.10 -12.39 -21.31
N LEU A 10 -13.12 -13.13 -20.20
CA LEU A 10 -12.75 -14.53 -20.12
C LEU A 10 -13.90 -15.32 -20.77
N ASP A 11 -13.58 -16.19 -21.72
CA ASP A 11 -14.54 -17.02 -22.45
C ASP A 11 -14.16 -18.49 -22.30
N LEU A 12 -15.16 -19.38 -22.33
CA LEU A 12 -14.97 -20.83 -22.25
C LEU A 12 -15.48 -21.46 -23.54
N GLU A 13 -14.58 -22.08 -24.30
CA GLU A 13 -14.97 -22.90 -25.44
C GLU A 13 -14.83 -24.39 -25.10
N ILE A 14 -15.82 -25.18 -25.51
CA ILE A 14 -15.84 -26.63 -25.35
C ILE A 14 -15.81 -27.23 -26.74
N GLN A 15 -14.82 -28.07 -27.02
CA GLN A 15 -14.67 -28.76 -28.30
C GLN A 15 -14.69 -30.27 -28.09
N ALA A 16 -15.45 -31.00 -28.90
CA ALA A 16 -15.32 -32.45 -28.96
C ALA A 16 -13.99 -32.83 -29.63
N ASN A 17 -13.29 -33.83 -29.10
CA ASN A 17 -12.03 -34.28 -29.68
C ASN A 17 -12.31 -34.98 -31.01
N ALA A 18 -11.68 -34.51 -32.10
CA ALA A 18 -11.87 -35.06 -33.43
C ALA A 18 -11.41 -36.52 -33.58
N ALA A 19 -10.49 -36.99 -32.73
CA ALA A 19 -10.00 -38.37 -32.72
C ALA A 19 -10.81 -39.31 -31.82
N ASP A 20 -11.54 -38.78 -30.84
CA ASP A 20 -12.39 -39.53 -29.93
C ASP A 20 -13.60 -38.68 -29.51
N PRO A 21 -14.78 -38.86 -30.14
CA PRO A 21 -15.97 -38.07 -29.87
C PRO A 21 -16.50 -38.21 -28.43
N SER A 22 -16.05 -39.24 -27.70
CA SER A 22 -16.40 -39.44 -26.29
C SER A 22 -15.58 -38.56 -25.34
N ARG A 23 -14.54 -37.88 -25.84
CA ARG A 23 -13.69 -36.97 -25.07
C ARG A 23 -13.94 -35.51 -25.46
N SER A 24 -14.21 -34.68 -24.47
CA SER A 24 -14.32 -33.22 -24.64
C SER A 24 -13.06 -32.53 -24.16
N THR A 25 -12.63 -31.50 -24.89
CA THR A 25 -11.56 -30.58 -24.48
C THR A 25 -12.19 -29.25 -24.10
N PHE A 26 -11.76 -28.69 -22.98
CA PHE A 26 -12.20 -27.40 -22.46
C PHE A 26 -11.06 -26.40 -22.62
N GLU A 27 -11.32 -25.27 -23.28
CA GLU A 27 -10.34 -24.20 -23.44
C GLU A 27 -10.84 -22.92 -22.77
N ILE A 28 -10.08 -22.42 -21.80
CA ILE A 28 -10.29 -21.07 -21.26
C ILE A 28 -9.52 -20.09 -22.14
N ARG A 29 -10.19 -19.06 -22.65
CA ARG A 29 -9.59 -18.04 -23.50
C ARG A 29 -9.76 -16.66 -22.91
N TRP A 30 -8.76 -15.82 -23.12
CA TRP A 30 -8.84 -14.39 -22.87
C TRP A 30 -8.91 -13.65 -24.20
N LYS A 31 -9.92 -12.80 -24.36
CA LYS A 31 -10.05 -11.94 -25.53
C LYS A 31 -9.99 -10.47 -25.13
N ARG A 32 -8.91 -9.80 -25.55
CA ARG A 32 -8.82 -8.33 -25.53
C ARG A 32 -9.33 -7.78 -26.87
N GLU A 33 -9.91 -6.59 -26.85
CA GLU A 33 -10.34 -5.93 -28.08
C GLU A 33 -9.17 -5.75 -29.05
N GLY A 34 -9.40 -6.06 -30.33
CA GLY A 34 -8.37 -6.00 -31.38
C GLY A 34 -7.27 -7.06 -31.31
N ALA A 35 -7.28 -7.97 -30.31
CA ALA A 35 -6.27 -9.00 -30.15
C ALA A 35 -6.80 -10.40 -30.53
N THR A 36 -5.90 -11.28 -30.95
CA THR A 36 -6.19 -12.70 -31.10
C THR A 36 -6.49 -13.31 -29.72
N PRO A 37 -7.53 -14.15 -29.59
CA PRO A 37 -7.82 -14.83 -28.34
C PRO A 37 -6.64 -15.68 -27.92
N THR A 38 -6.16 -15.51 -26.68
CA THR A 38 -5.08 -16.33 -26.14
C THR A 38 -5.69 -17.46 -25.33
N VAL A 39 -5.32 -18.71 -25.67
CA VAL A 39 -5.71 -19.88 -24.88
C VAL A 39 -4.88 -19.88 -23.59
N PHE A 40 -5.57 -19.84 -22.46
CA PHE A 40 -4.98 -19.76 -21.14
C PHE A 40 -4.71 -21.14 -20.56
N VAL A 41 -5.69 -22.05 -20.71
CA VAL A 41 -5.65 -23.42 -20.20
C VAL A 41 -6.43 -24.33 -21.14
N ARG A 42 -5.93 -25.56 -21.32
CA ARG A 42 -6.64 -26.68 -21.94
C ARG A 42 -6.83 -27.80 -20.92
N CYS A 43 -8.05 -28.30 -20.79
CA CYS A 43 -8.38 -29.41 -19.91
C CYS A 43 -9.07 -30.53 -20.70
N GLY A 44 -8.78 -31.79 -20.37
CA GLY A 44 -9.42 -32.97 -20.95
C GLY A 44 -10.64 -33.45 -20.17
N SER A 45 -10.95 -32.83 -19.02
CA SER A 45 -12.12 -33.15 -18.21
C SER A 45 -12.65 -31.92 -17.46
N VAL A 46 -13.89 -32.02 -16.98
CA VAL A 46 -14.52 -30.99 -16.13
C VAL A 46 -13.79 -30.85 -14.79
N ASP A 47 -13.22 -31.93 -14.24
CA ASP A 47 -12.50 -31.88 -12.97
C ASP A 47 -11.14 -31.18 -13.13
N GLU A 48 -10.44 -31.43 -14.23
CA GLU A 48 -9.24 -30.66 -14.60
C GLU A 48 -9.57 -29.17 -14.82
N LEU A 49 -10.70 -28.86 -15.47
CA LEU A 49 -11.16 -27.49 -15.64
C LEU A 49 -11.43 -26.81 -14.28
N ARG A 50 -12.15 -27.49 -13.37
CA ARG A 50 -12.43 -27.00 -12.02
C ARG A 50 -11.14 -26.73 -11.25
N GLN A 51 -10.17 -27.64 -11.34
CA GLN A 51 -8.87 -27.46 -10.67
C GLN A 51 -8.12 -26.25 -11.24
N ALA A 52 -8.04 -26.13 -12.57
CA ALA A 52 -7.37 -25.02 -13.22
C ALA A 52 -8.00 -23.65 -12.88
N VAL A 53 -9.32 -23.57 -12.81
CA VAL A 53 -10.03 -22.35 -12.39
C VAL A 53 -9.71 -22.01 -10.93
N ARG A 54 -9.74 -23.00 -10.01
CA ARG A 54 -9.38 -22.78 -8.60
C ARG A 54 -7.96 -22.26 -8.44
N ASP A 55 -7.01 -22.87 -9.15
CA ASP A 55 -5.62 -22.45 -9.10
C ASP A 55 -5.43 -21.04 -9.67
N LEU A 56 -6.14 -20.70 -10.76
CA LEU A 56 -6.11 -19.36 -11.34
C LEU A 56 -6.63 -18.31 -10.36
N VAL A 57 -7.78 -18.55 -9.73
CA VAL A 57 -8.37 -17.63 -8.74
C VAL A 57 -7.42 -17.42 -7.58
N ARG A 58 -6.89 -18.49 -6.98
CA ARG A 58 -5.94 -18.40 -5.87
C ARG A 58 -4.68 -17.61 -6.24
N ASN A 59 -4.17 -17.81 -7.45
CA ASN A 59 -2.98 -17.11 -7.92
C ASN A 59 -3.24 -15.61 -8.14
N LEU A 60 -4.43 -15.25 -8.66
CA LEU A 60 -4.84 -13.87 -8.85
C LEU A 60 -5.06 -13.16 -7.51
N GLU A 61 -5.72 -13.80 -6.55
CA GLU A 61 -5.88 -13.28 -5.18
C GLU A 61 -4.50 -13.06 -4.52
N GLY A 62 -3.59 -14.02 -4.66
CA GLY A 62 -2.22 -13.86 -4.14
C GLY A 62 -1.42 -12.75 -4.84
N LEU A 63 -1.71 -12.45 -6.11
CA LEU A 63 -1.10 -11.30 -6.81
C LEU A 63 -1.60 -9.97 -6.26
N VAL A 64 -2.91 -9.86 -5.99
CA VAL A 64 -3.50 -8.66 -5.38
C VAL A 64 -2.87 -8.41 -4.01
N HIS A 65 -2.79 -9.44 -3.17
CA HIS A 65 -2.22 -9.31 -1.84
C HIS A 65 -0.76 -8.81 -1.86
N ARG A 66 0.09 -9.38 -2.72
CA ARG A 66 1.48 -8.90 -2.87
C ARG A 66 1.57 -7.47 -3.38
N ALA A 67 0.65 -7.05 -4.25
CA ALA A 67 0.60 -5.67 -4.72
C ALA A 67 0.23 -4.71 -3.58
N GLU A 68 -0.73 -5.07 -2.73
CA GLU A 68 -1.10 -4.30 -1.54
C GLU A 68 0.07 -4.17 -0.57
N GLU A 69 0.75 -5.26 -0.25
CA GLU A 69 1.95 -5.26 0.62
C GLU A 69 3.06 -4.38 0.05
N ALA A 70 3.31 -4.47 -1.26
CA ALA A 70 4.31 -3.66 -1.93
C ALA A 70 3.98 -2.16 -1.85
N VAL A 71 2.72 -1.78 -2.11
CA VAL A 71 2.27 -0.39 -2.02
C VAL A 71 2.42 0.14 -0.59
N GLN A 72 1.96 -0.61 0.42
CA GLN A 72 2.10 -0.22 1.83
C GLN A 72 3.56 -0.03 2.23
N THR A 73 4.44 -0.92 1.76
CA THR A 73 5.88 -0.83 2.02
C THR A 73 6.48 0.43 1.36
N MET A 74 6.08 0.74 0.13
CA MET A 74 6.53 1.95 -0.57
C MET A 74 6.05 3.22 0.13
N GLU A 75 4.79 3.27 0.57
CA GLU A 75 4.24 4.42 1.30
C GLU A 75 4.93 4.61 2.65
N ALA A 76 5.19 3.52 3.39
CA ALA A 76 5.93 3.57 4.64
C ALA A 76 7.38 4.06 4.44
N GLN A 77 8.05 3.58 3.38
CA GLN A 77 9.39 4.02 3.04
C GLN A 77 9.42 5.50 2.65
N GLN A 78 8.47 5.95 1.83
CA GLN A 78 8.37 7.36 1.44
C GLN A 78 8.19 8.26 2.67
N LYS A 79 7.31 7.89 3.60
CA LYS A 79 7.11 8.64 4.84
C LYS A 79 8.39 8.69 5.69
N ALA A 80 9.10 7.57 5.78
CA ALA A 80 10.38 7.50 6.49
C ALA A 80 11.46 8.37 5.80
N ASP A 81 11.51 8.39 4.47
CA ASP A 81 12.46 9.19 3.70
C ASP A 81 12.16 10.70 3.84
N GLU A 82 10.89 11.09 3.81
CA GLU A 82 10.46 12.47 4.07
C GLU A 82 10.84 12.91 5.48
N GLU A 83 10.56 12.07 6.49
CA GLU A 83 10.94 12.33 7.88
C GLU A 83 12.46 12.42 8.06
N ASN A 84 13.23 11.54 7.42
CA ASN A 84 14.69 11.52 7.49
C ASN A 84 15.35 12.69 6.75
N SER A 85 14.71 13.20 5.69
CA SER A 85 15.19 14.34 4.90
C SER A 85 15.12 15.65 5.67
N MET A 86 14.12 15.80 6.56
CA MET A 86 13.96 16.99 7.37
C MET A 86 15.00 17.06 8.48
N SER A 87 15.67 18.22 8.59
CA SER A 87 16.56 18.48 9.71
C SER A 87 15.77 18.77 10.99
N PRO A 88 16.35 18.54 12.17
CA PRO A 88 15.73 18.94 13.43
C PRO A 88 15.27 20.41 13.50
N SER A 89 16.02 21.31 12.85
CA SER A 89 15.67 22.73 12.77
C SER A 89 14.42 22.98 11.93
N ASP A 90 14.25 22.26 10.83
CA ASP A 90 13.07 22.42 9.96
C ASP A 90 11.81 21.92 10.67
N ILE A 91 11.93 20.80 11.38
CA ILE A 91 10.85 20.23 12.19
C ILE A 91 10.46 21.22 13.29
N TRP A 92 11.43 21.79 14.01
CA TRP A 92 11.17 22.81 15.03
C TRP A 92 10.47 24.03 14.43
N GLN A 93 10.89 24.50 13.26
CA GLN A 93 10.25 25.63 12.59
C GLN A 93 8.78 25.34 12.24
N GLN A 94 8.44 24.11 11.85
CA GLN A 94 7.04 23.71 11.65
C GLN A 94 6.25 23.67 12.95
N MET A 95 6.85 23.14 14.03
CA MET A 95 6.25 23.12 15.36
C MET A 95 5.95 24.54 15.88
N GLU A 96 6.86 25.50 15.66
CA GLU A 96 6.64 26.90 16.05
C GLU A 96 5.46 27.55 15.30
N GLN A 97 5.23 27.13 14.06
CA GLN A 97 4.15 27.63 13.20
C GLN A 97 2.79 26.95 13.45
N ALA A 98 2.73 25.94 14.33
CA ALA A 98 1.48 25.30 14.71
C ALA A 98 0.46 26.34 15.23
N SER A 99 -0.83 26.11 14.97
CA SER A 99 -1.89 27.05 15.36
C SER A 99 -2.23 27.01 16.85
N SER A 100 -1.90 25.92 17.54
CA SER A 100 -2.14 25.70 18.98
C SER A 100 -1.04 24.82 19.60
N GLU A 101 -1.08 24.60 20.91
CA GLU A 101 -0.15 23.69 21.60
C GLU A 101 -0.44 22.23 21.24
N GLU A 102 -1.71 21.86 21.19
CA GLU A 102 -2.14 20.51 20.78
C GLU A 102 -1.70 20.20 19.35
N ALA A 103 -1.77 21.18 18.44
CA ALA A 103 -1.27 21.02 17.08
C ALA A 103 0.26 20.84 17.03
N MET A 104 0.99 21.54 17.91
CA MET A 104 2.44 21.36 18.06
C MET A 104 2.76 19.97 18.61
N PHE A 105 1.99 19.49 19.59
CA PHE A 105 2.20 18.18 20.22
C PHE A 105 1.90 17.07 19.23
N ALA A 106 0.80 17.19 18.48
CA ALA A 106 0.46 16.26 17.41
C ALA A 106 1.54 16.20 16.33
N CYS A 107 2.11 17.34 15.93
CA CYS A 107 3.21 17.41 14.97
C CYS A 107 4.44 16.64 15.47
N PHE A 108 4.89 16.90 16.70
CA PHE A 108 6.05 16.23 17.28
C PHE A 108 5.81 14.73 17.53
N ASN A 109 4.67 14.38 18.13
CA ASN A 109 4.35 13.00 18.52
C ASN A 109 4.08 12.09 17.30
N ALA A 110 3.77 12.66 16.12
CA ALA A 110 3.60 11.90 14.88
C ALA A 110 4.91 11.40 14.25
N LEU A 111 6.06 11.97 14.63
CA LEU A 111 7.39 11.52 14.19
C LEU A 111 7.71 10.15 14.80
N SER A 112 8.63 9.41 14.18
CA SER A 112 9.20 8.19 14.77
C SER A 112 9.97 8.51 16.06
N GLU A 113 10.02 7.57 17.00
CA GLU A 113 10.75 7.77 18.26
C GLU A 113 12.24 8.17 18.04
N PRO A 114 13.01 7.54 17.12
CA PRO A 114 14.38 7.98 16.85
C PRO A 114 14.46 9.44 16.41
N LYS A 115 13.56 9.89 15.54
CA LYS A 115 13.52 11.29 15.09
C LYS A 115 13.06 12.23 16.21
N ARG A 116 12.07 11.86 17.03
CA ARG A 116 11.67 12.65 18.21
C ARG A 116 12.84 12.88 19.15
N ARG A 117 13.68 11.87 19.37
CA ARG A 117 14.90 12.01 20.18
C ARG A 117 15.92 12.95 19.55
N GLU A 118 16.18 12.80 18.25
CA GLU A 118 17.07 13.69 17.50
C GLU A 118 16.60 15.15 17.59
N VAL A 119 15.30 15.38 17.36
CA VAL A 119 14.66 16.69 17.40
C VAL A 119 14.68 17.26 18.81
N ALA A 120 14.33 16.47 19.83
CA ALA A 120 14.34 16.91 21.22
C ALA A 120 15.74 17.33 21.68
N GLU A 121 16.77 16.54 21.37
CA GLU A 121 18.16 16.89 21.70
C GLU A 121 18.54 18.23 21.05
N TRP A 122 18.22 18.40 19.76
CA TRP A 122 18.49 19.65 19.07
C TRP A 122 17.75 20.84 19.69
N ILE A 123 16.45 20.70 19.99
CA ILE A 123 15.65 21.75 20.63
C ILE A 123 16.25 22.12 21.98
N LEU A 124 16.53 21.12 22.83
CA LEU A 124 17.07 21.31 24.18
C LEU A 124 18.46 21.98 24.18
N THR A 125 19.21 21.88 23.09
CA THR A 125 20.56 22.44 22.95
C THR A 125 20.64 23.75 22.16
N HIS A 126 19.72 23.99 21.21
CA HIS A 126 19.81 25.12 20.27
C HIS A 126 18.67 26.14 20.42
N VAL A 127 17.54 25.75 21.00
CA VAL A 127 16.36 26.63 21.15
C VAL A 127 16.37 27.29 22.53
N SER A 128 15.91 28.54 22.59
CA SER A 128 15.77 29.26 23.86
C SER A 128 14.58 28.74 24.67
N MET A 129 14.85 28.18 25.85
CA MET A 129 13.81 27.70 26.78
C MET A 129 13.07 28.81 27.52
N PHE A 130 13.33 30.08 27.18
CA PHE A 130 12.75 31.24 27.86
C PHE A 130 11.91 32.13 26.92
N LYS A 131 11.77 31.75 25.65
CA LYS A 131 11.04 32.54 24.64
C LYS A 131 10.33 31.66 23.63
N GLY A 132 9.28 32.21 23.03
CA GLY A 132 8.51 31.52 21.98
C GLY A 132 7.89 30.23 22.51
N ARG A 133 7.95 29.17 21.72
CA ARG A 133 7.44 27.84 22.10
C ARG A 133 8.43 26.96 22.86
N GLY A 134 9.65 27.45 23.09
CA GLY A 134 10.68 26.71 23.86
C GLY A 134 10.26 26.32 25.28
N PRO A 135 9.69 27.25 26.10
CA PRO A 135 9.17 26.91 27.43
C PRO A 135 8.11 25.81 27.40
N ILE A 136 7.17 25.88 26.46
CA ILE A 136 6.09 24.89 26.30
C ILE A 136 6.69 23.52 25.99
N PHE A 137 7.65 23.45 25.06
CA PHE A 137 8.34 22.19 24.77
C PHE A 137 9.01 21.61 26.03
N ALA A 138 9.76 22.44 26.77
CA ALA A 138 10.49 21.99 27.95
C ALA A 138 9.58 21.53 29.10
N GLU A 139 8.42 22.18 29.27
CA GLU A 139 7.44 21.84 30.29
C GLU A 139 6.74 20.50 30.02
N HIS A 140 6.42 20.24 28.75
CA HIS A 140 5.62 19.08 28.34
C HIS A 140 6.45 17.88 27.86
N TYR A 141 7.77 18.04 27.67
CA TYR A 141 8.62 16.96 27.18
C TYR A 141 8.88 15.87 28.22
N ASN A 142 8.41 14.67 27.89
CA ASN A 142 8.64 13.48 28.68
C ASN A 142 9.89 12.74 28.20
N ILE A 143 10.94 12.76 29.02
CA ILE A 143 12.24 12.13 28.68
C ILE A 143 12.18 10.59 28.59
N VAL A 144 11.16 9.95 29.16
CA VAL A 144 11.04 8.47 29.16
C VAL A 144 10.34 7.99 27.90
N THR A 145 9.24 8.63 27.52
CA THR A 145 8.45 8.26 26.33
C THR A 145 8.88 9.03 25.07
N HIS A 146 9.69 10.08 25.24
CA HIS A 146 10.09 11.01 24.19
C HIS A 146 8.88 11.61 23.44
N THR A 147 7.84 11.97 24.20
CA THR A 147 6.60 12.61 23.73
C THR A 147 6.40 13.97 24.40
N LEU A 148 5.48 14.76 23.85
CA LEU A 148 4.89 15.91 24.55
C LEU A 148 3.56 15.46 25.15
N ASP A 149 3.42 15.62 26.47
CA ASP A 149 2.21 15.28 27.23
C ASP A 149 1.28 16.51 27.31
N GLU A 150 -0.04 16.32 27.31
CA GLU A 150 -1.02 17.42 27.47
C GLU A 150 -1.09 17.97 28.90
#